data_AF-A0A936X4E1-F1
#
_entry.id   AF-A0A936X4E1-F1
#
_cell.length_a   1.000
_cell.length_b   1.000
_cell.length_c   1.000
_cell.angle_alpha   90.00
_cell.angle_beta   90.00
_cell.angle_gamma   90.00
#
_symmetry.space_group_name_H-M   'P 1'
#
loop_
_entity.id
_entity.type
_entity.pdbx_description
1 polymer ?
#
loop_
_entity_poly.entity_id
_entity_poly.type
_entity_poly.pdbx_seq_one_letter_code
_entity_poly.pdbx_strand_id
1 'polypeptide(L)'
;MAVLKFRIYFEEDDSVYRDVAVKHTQSFLQLHQVILKAYEFDSKHQATFYRSNDNWQRGREISLEKYDKEYKAPPLLMEETTIGSEIKIPNQKFIYTYDFVKGWAFMVELINVSKEENAKLDYPAVVRTEGIAPSQYGTKGLVGDKLAEMEEKYDLTAGAEGFGEEGESDDSEDSEMEEETGEEGTEEI
;
A
#
# COMPACT_ATOMS: atom_id res chain seq x y z
N MET A 1 -5.24 -3.66 -30.85
CA MET A 1 -5.13 -4.89 -30.03
C MET A 1 -5.70 -4.58 -28.66
N ALA A 2 -6.33 -5.53 -27.96
CA ALA A 2 -6.85 -5.25 -26.63
C ALA A 2 -5.71 -4.93 -25.65
N VAL A 3 -5.87 -3.83 -24.91
CA VAL A 3 -5.02 -3.36 -23.83
C VAL A 3 -5.75 -3.66 -22.52
N LEU A 4 -5.02 -4.26 -21.59
CA LEU A 4 -5.49 -4.71 -20.29
C LEU A 4 -4.82 -3.82 -19.25
N LYS A 5 -5.61 -3.29 -18.33
CA LYS A 5 -5.10 -2.51 -17.20
C LYS A 5 -5.23 -3.33 -15.94
N PHE A 6 -4.10 -3.62 -15.31
CA PHE A 6 -4.04 -4.27 -14.02
C PHE A 6 -3.71 -3.27 -12.93
N ARG A 7 -4.42 -3.36 -11.81
CA ARG A 7 -3.98 -2.78 -10.55
C ARG A 7 -3.21 -3.83 -9.76
N ILE A 8 -2.03 -3.46 -9.28
CA ILE A 8 -1.16 -4.31 -8.48
C ILE A 8 -1.04 -3.67 -7.11
N TYR A 9 -1.68 -4.26 -6.12
CA TYR A 9 -1.57 -3.86 -4.71
C TYR A 9 -0.42 -4.60 -4.04
N PHE A 10 0.24 -3.94 -3.10
CA PHE A 10 1.10 -4.63 -2.16
C PHE A 10 0.24 -5.37 -1.12
N GLU A 11 0.54 -6.64 -0.81
CA GLU A 11 -0.32 -7.46 0.08
C GLU A 11 -0.46 -6.87 1.49
N GLU A 12 0.60 -6.26 2.02
CA GLU A 12 0.59 -5.74 3.41
C GLU A 12 -0.06 -4.35 3.52
N ASP A 13 -0.19 -3.63 2.41
CA ASP A 13 -0.76 -2.27 2.38
C ASP A 13 -1.45 -1.99 1.02
N ASP A 14 -2.78 -1.97 1.05
CA ASP A 14 -3.62 -1.73 -0.13
C ASP A 14 -3.62 -0.27 -0.61
N SER A 15 -3.11 0.66 0.20
CA SER A 15 -2.90 2.05 -0.19
C SER A 15 -1.71 2.22 -1.14
N VAL A 16 -0.80 1.24 -1.17
CA VAL A 16 0.33 1.19 -2.09
C VAL A 16 -0.02 0.33 -3.30
N TYR A 17 -0.19 0.98 -4.45
CA TYR A 17 -0.50 0.26 -5.69
C TYR A 17 0.09 0.89 -6.95
N ARG A 18 0.16 0.09 -8.01
CA ARG A 18 0.56 0.51 -9.36
C ARG A 18 -0.52 0.07 -10.33
N ASP A 19 -0.95 0.97 -11.22
CA ASP A 19 -1.73 0.56 -12.37
C ASP A 19 -0.79 0.40 -13.55
N VAL A 20 -0.78 -0.79 -14.16
CA VAL A 20 0.01 -1.09 -15.36
C VAL A 20 -0.91 -1.41 -16.52
N ALA A 21 -0.57 -0.91 -17.69
CA ALA A 21 -1.25 -1.22 -18.93
C ALA A 21 -0.37 -2.13 -19.79
N VAL A 22 -0.94 -3.22 -20.27
CA VAL A 22 -0.25 -4.27 -21.03
C VAL A 22 -1.12 -4.74 -22.20
N LYS A 23 -0.53 -5.18 -23.30
CA LYS A 23 -1.29 -5.78 -24.41
C LYS A 23 -1.61 -7.23 -24.06
N HIS A 24 -2.79 -7.71 -24.47
CA HIS A 24 -3.17 -9.12 -24.25
C HIS A 24 -2.22 -10.14 -24.90
N THR A 25 -1.46 -9.75 -25.93
CA THR A 25 -0.46 -10.60 -26.60
C THR A 25 0.89 -10.63 -25.88
N GLN A 26 1.13 -9.74 -24.92
CA GLN A 26 2.37 -9.74 -24.14
C GLN A 26 2.41 -10.94 -23.19
N SER A 27 3.61 -11.36 -22.83
CA SER A 27 3.82 -12.51 -21.95
C SER A 27 3.75 -12.11 -20.48
N PHE A 28 3.54 -13.10 -19.61
CA PHE A 28 3.64 -12.90 -18.17
C PHE A 28 5.05 -12.50 -17.73
N LEU A 29 6.09 -12.81 -18.52
CA LEU A 29 7.45 -12.33 -18.28
C LEU A 29 7.53 -10.80 -18.39
N GLN A 30 6.87 -10.22 -19.39
CA GLN A 30 6.80 -8.76 -19.55
C GLN A 30 6.00 -8.11 -18.41
N LEU A 31 4.93 -8.77 -17.94
CA LEU A 31 4.17 -8.33 -16.77
C LEU A 31 5.02 -8.37 -15.48
N HIS A 32 5.77 -9.44 -15.27
CA HIS A 32 6.73 -9.57 -14.17
C HIS A 32 7.75 -8.42 -14.17
N GLN A 33 8.39 -8.17 -15.32
CA GLN A 33 9.39 -7.11 -15.46
C GLN A 33 8.83 -5.70 -15.19
N VAL A 34 7.62 -5.39 -15.69
CA VAL A 34 7.02 -4.08 -15.45
C VAL A 34 6.59 -3.89 -14.00
N ILE A 35 6.13 -4.95 -13.31
CA ILE A 35 5.80 -4.88 -11.88
C ILE A 35 7.06 -4.59 -11.07
N LEU A 36 8.14 -5.33 -11.29
CA LEU A 36 9.40 -5.11 -10.57
C LEU A 36 9.92 -3.68 -10.82
N LYS A 37 9.90 -3.22 -12.07
CA LYS A 37 10.29 -1.84 -12.40
C LYS A 37 9.40 -0.81 -11.69
N ALA A 38 8.09 -1.04 -11.60
CA ALA A 38 7.14 -0.11 -10.96
C ALA A 38 7.32 0.00 -9.44
N TYR A 39 7.82 -1.07 -8.81
CA TYR A 39 8.13 -1.13 -7.39
C TYR A 39 9.62 -0.94 -7.08
N GLU A 40 10.44 -0.64 -8.10
CA GLU A 40 11.90 -0.45 -7.98
C GLU A 40 12.65 -1.66 -7.39
N PHE A 41 12.14 -2.86 -7.66
CA PHE A 41 12.77 -4.11 -7.27
C PHE A 41 13.76 -4.57 -8.34
N ASP A 42 14.80 -5.29 -7.94
CA ASP A 42 15.62 -6.03 -8.89
C ASP A 42 14.88 -7.25 -9.46
N SER A 43 15.53 -7.94 -10.40
CA SER A 43 14.97 -9.07 -11.16
C SER A 43 15.76 -10.37 -10.97
N LYS A 44 16.33 -10.57 -9.78
CA LYS A 44 17.26 -11.67 -9.49
C LYS A 44 16.62 -12.89 -8.84
N HIS A 45 15.38 -12.75 -8.35
CA HIS A 45 14.77 -13.77 -7.51
C HIS A 45 13.68 -14.55 -8.22
N GLN A 46 13.29 -15.65 -7.59
CA GLN A 46 12.21 -16.51 -8.06
C GLN A 46 10.89 -15.75 -8.06
N ALA A 47 10.04 -16.08 -9.03
CA ALA A 47 8.75 -15.43 -9.18
C ALA A 47 7.69 -16.41 -9.68
N THR A 48 6.45 -16.23 -9.24
CA THR A 48 5.30 -17.02 -9.72
C THR A 48 4.03 -16.20 -9.62
N PHE A 49 3.24 -16.19 -10.70
CA PHE A 49 1.84 -15.79 -10.66
C PHE A 49 0.97 -17.01 -10.38
N TYR A 50 -0.06 -16.82 -9.57
CA TYR A 50 -1.12 -17.79 -9.35
C TYR A 50 -2.41 -17.19 -9.88
N ARG A 51 -3.06 -17.84 -10.86
CA ARG A 51 -4.41 -17.45 -11.26
C ARG A 51 -5.34 -17.61 -10.08
N SER A 52 -6.07 -16.56 -9.74
CA SER A 52 -6.87 -16.48 -8.51
C SER A 52 -8.34 -16.26 -8.80
N ASN A 53 -9.17 -16.63 -7.83
CA ASN A 53 -10.59 -16.26 -7.77
C ASN A 53 -10.79 -14.99 -6.91
N ASP A 54 -12.04 -14.61 -6.69
CA ASP A 54 -12.42 -13.42 -5.92
C ASP A 54 -12.00 -13.46 -4.45
N ASN A 55 -11.78 -14.66 -3.90
CA ASN A 55 -11.35 -14.91 -2.53
C ASN A 55 -9.82 -15.05 -2.39
N TRP A 56 -9.05 -14.62 -3.39
CA TRP A 56 -7.58 -14.70 -3.38
C TRP A 56 -7.04 -16.13 -3.16
N GLN A 57 -7.72 -17.15 -3.70
CA GLN A 57 -7.24 -18.52 -3.62
C GLN A 57 -6.28 -18.84 -4.76
N ARG A 58 -5.10 -19.38 -4.42
CA ARG A 58 -4.07 -19.78 -5.41
C ARG A 58 -4.56 -20.96 -6.26
N GLY A 59 -4.67 -20.72 -7.56
CA GLY A 59 -5.00 -21.72 -8.57
C GLY A 59 -3.79 -22.13 -9.41
N ARG A 60 -3.94 -22.06 -10.74
CA ARG A 60 -2.92 -22.47 -11.70
C ARG A 60 -1.68 -21.58 -11.59
N GLU A 61 -0.50 -22.20 -11.59
CA GLU A 61 0.79 -21.51 -11.51
C GLU A 61 1.31 -21.12 -12.90
N ILE A 62 1.85 -19.90 -12.97
CA ILE A 62 2.60 -19.35 -14.11
C ILE A 62 3.93 -18.85 -13.54
N SER A 63 4.95 -19.70 -13.60
CA SER A 63 6.25 -19.51 -12.93
C SER A 63 7.29 -18.96 -13.89
N LEU A 64 8.26 -18.20 -13.35
CA LEU A 64 9.36 -17.66 -14.14
C LEU A 64 10.21 -18.78 -14.73
N GLU A 65 10.43 -19.83 -13.94
CA GLU A 65 11.10 -21.07 -14.33
C GLU A 65 10.49 -22.24 -13.55
N LYS A 66 10.94 -23.47 -13.85
CA LYS A 66 10.55 -24.65 -13.07
C LYS A 66 11.47 -24.78 -11.85
N TYR A 67 10.87 -24.82 -10.67
CA TYR A 67 11.58 -24.98 -9.41
C TYR A 67 11.59 -26.44 -8.96
N ASP A 68 12.52 -26.79 -8.09
CA ASP A 68 12.58 -28.12 -7.47
C ASP A 68 11.55 -28.22 -6.32
N LYS A 69 10.28 -28.36 -6.71
CA LYS A 69 9.15 -28.57 -5.80
C LYS A 69 8.13 -29.52 -6.41
N GLU A 70 7.29 -30.09 -5.56
CA GLU A 70 6.18 -30.90 -6.00
C GLU A 70 5.07 -30.01 -6.59
N TYR A 71 4.65 -30.35 -7.81
CA TYR A 71 3.59 -29.63 -8.51
C TYR A 71 2.35 -30.53 -8.65
N LYS A 72 1.18 -30.00 -8.30
CA LYS A 72 -0.11 -30.67 -8.60
C LYS A 72 -0.35 -30.81 -10.11
N ALA A 73 0.12 -29.84 -10.88
CA ALA A 73 0.10 -29.83 -12.34
C ALA A 73 1.34 -29.07 -12.84
N PRO A 74 1.90 -29.41 -14.01
CA PRO A 74 3.05 -28.70 -14.57
C PRO A 74 2.81 -27.18 -14.61
N PRO A 75 3.74 -26.37 -14.09
CA PRO A 75 3.59 -24.92 -14.13
C PRO A 75 3.65 -24.45 -15.58
N LEU A 76 2.92 -23.39 -15.88
CA LEU A 76 3.14 -22.64 -17.10
C LEU A 76 4.40 -21.78 -16.95
N LEU A 77 5.16 -21.59 -18.03
CA LEU A 77 6.29 -20.67 -18.03
C LEU A 77 5.84 -19.26 -18.41
N MET A 78 6.31 -18.25 -17.66
CA MET A 78 5.98 -16.85 -17.89
C MET A 78 6.38 -16.35 -19.29
N GLU A 79 7.48 -16.88 -19.84
CA GLU A 79 7.98 -16.51 -21.18
C GLU A 79 7.03 -16.97 -22.29
N GLU A 80 6.46 -18.17 -22.15
CA GLU A 80 5.62 -18.81 -23.18
C GLU A 80 4.13 -18.47 -23.03
N THR A 81 3.73 -17.95 -21.87
CA THR A 81 2.33 -17.70 -21.54
C THR A 81 1.96 -16.25 -21.82
N THR A 82 1.01 -16.03 -22.73
CA THR A 82 0.44 -14.70 -22.98
C THR A 82 -0.59 -14.32 -21.94
N ILE A 83 -0.66 -13.04 -21.59
CA ILE A 83 -1.59 -12.51 -20.59
C ILE A 83 -3.04 -12.81 -20.96
N GLY A 84 -3.40 -12.62 -22.24
CA GLY A 84 -4.75 -12.89 -22.74
C GLY A 84 -5.19 -14.36 -22.63
N SER A 85 -4.25 -15.31 -22.67
CA SER A 85 -4.58 -16.74 -22.57
C SER A 85 -5.11 -17.14 -21.18
N GLU A 86 -4.72 -16.42 -20.14
CA GLU A 86 -5.05 -16.72 -18.74
C GLU A 86 -6.13 -15.81 -18.15
N ILE A 87 -6.71 -14.90 -18.95
CA ILE A 87 -7.90 -14.13 -18.56
C ILE A 87 -9.15 -14.91 -18.92
N LYS A 88 -9.89 -15.35 -17.90
CA LYS A 88 -11.13 -16.13 -18.08
C LYS A 88 -12.40 -15.35 -17.77
N ILE A 89 -12.28 -14.29 -16.98
CA ILE A 89 -13.39 -13.45 -16.54
C ILE A 89 -13.00 -11.95 -16.60
N PRO A 90 -13.96 -11.02 -16.67
CA PRO A 90 -13.68 -9.59 -16.79
C PRO A 90 -12.84 -9.00 -15.64
N ASN A 91 -13.01 -9.51 -14.43
CA ASN A 91 -12.29 -9.07 -13.22
C ASN A 91 -11.24 -10.11 -12.81
N GLN A 92 -10.52 -10.67 -13.77
CA GLN A 92 -9.54 -11.73 -13.49
C GLN A 92 -8.50 -11.25 -12.45
N LYS A 93 -8.29 -12.07 -11.43
CA LYS A 93 -7.30 -11.84 -10.37
C LYS A 93 -6.12 -12.79 -10.49
N PHE A 94 -4.95 -12.33 -10.05
CA PHE A 94 -3.75 -13.13 -9.88
C PHE A 94 -3.05 -12.75 -8.57
N ILE A 95 -2.44 -13.72 -7.90
CA ILE A 95 -1.49 -13.45 -6.82
C ILE A 95 -0.10 -13.54 -7.42
N TYR A 96 0.69 -12.50 -7.28
CA TYR A 96 2.08 -12.47 -7.75
C TYR A 96 3.01 -12.56 -6.54
N THR A 97 3.80 -13.63 -6.47
CA THR A 97 4.82 -13.81 -5.44
C THR A 97 6.21 -13.63 -6.03
N TYR A 98 7.07 -12.88 -5.36
CA TYR A 98 8.45 -12.61 -5.73
C TYR A 98 9.40 -12.81 -4.55
N ASP A 99 10.59 -13.34 -4.81
CA ASP A 99 11.59 -13.70 -3.79
C ASP A 99 10.98 -14.64 -2.72
N PHE A 100 11.14 -15.95 -2.92
CA PHE A 100 10.54 -16.94 -2.01
C PHE A 100 11.17 -16.94 -0.61
N VAL A 101 12.32 -16.26 -0.42
CA VAL A 101 12.96 -16.10 0.89
C VAL A 101 12.34 -14.93 1.65
N LYS A 102 12.07 -13.82 0.97
CA LYS A 102 11.44 -12.63 1.57
C LYS A 102 9.92 -12.69 1.58
N GLY A 103 9.32 -13.44 0.66
CA GLY A 103 7.89 -13.67 0.59
C GLY A 103 7.09 -12.48 0.05
N TRP A 104 7.65 -11.64 -0.82
CA TRP A 104 6.91 -10.51 -1.38
C TRP A 104 5.69 -11.00 -2.15
N ALA A 105 4.52 -10.48 -1.80
CA ALA A 105 3.27 -10.83 -2.45
C ALA A 105 2.51 -9.57 -2.90
N PHE A 106 1.92 -9.67 -4.08
CA PHE A 106 1.14 -8.61 -4.69
C PHE A 106 -0.18 -9.14 -5.21
N MET A 107 -1.24 -8.38 -5.00
CA MET A 107 -2.58 -8.69 -5.47
C MET A 107 -2.79 -8.00 -6.82
N VAL A 108 -2.97 -8.77 -7.88
CA VAL A 108 -3.07 -8.26 -9.25
C VAL A 108 -4.50 -8.43 -9.74
N GLU A 109 -5.18 -7.33 -10.05
CA GLU A 109 -6.58 -7.31 -10.46
C GLU A 109 -6.74 -6.62 -11.82
N LEU A 110 -7.44 -7.28 -12.75
CA LEU A 110 -7.83 -6.67 -14.02
C LEU A 110 -8.96 -5.65 -13.77
N ILE A 111 -8.65 -4.36 -13.89
CA ILE A 111 -9.60 -3.28 -13.60
C ILE A 111 -10.21 -2.66 -14.86
N ASN A 112 -9.60 -2.87 -16.04
CA ASN A 112 -10.11 -2.34 -17.29
C ASN A 112 -9.61 -3.12 -18.52
N VAL A 113 -10.46 -3.22 -19.54
CA VAL A 113 -10.11 -3.73 -20.86
C VAL A 113 -10.48 -2.67 -21.90
N SER A 114 -9.49 -2.18 -22.64
CA SER A 114 -9.66 -1.23 -23.73
C SER A 114 -9.37 -1.91 -25.08
N LYS A 115 -10.17 -1.57 -26.10
CA LYS A 115 -9.89 -1.97 -27.50
C LYS A 115 -8.93 -1.00 -28.20
N GLU A 116 -8.78 0.20 -27.64
CA GLU A 116 -7.96 1.27 -28.19
C GLU A 116 -6.60 1.29 -27.50
N GLU A 117 -5.57 1.31 -28.33
CA GLU A 117 -4.19 1.47 -27.89
C GLU A 117 -3.84 2.97 -27.89
N ASN A 118 -3.17 3.43 -26.84
CA ASN A 118 -2.65 4.79 -26.83
C ASN A 118 -1.30 4.81 -27.56
N ALA A 119 -1.26 5.38 -28.76
CA ALA A 119 -0.06 5.47 -29.58
C ALA A 119 1.10 6.26 -28.93
N LYS A 120 0.85 6.98 -27.83
CA LYS A 120 1.89 7.70 -27.08
C LYS A 120 2.54 6.87 -25.96
N LEU A 121 2.06 5.64 -25.72
CA LEU A 121 2.58 4.77 -24.66
C LEU A 121 3.29 3.57 -25.25
N ASP A 122 4.50 3.31 -24.75
CA ASP A 122 5.23 2.07 -25.00
C ASP A 122 4.80 1.01 -23.98
N TYR A 123 4.11 -0.03 -24.45
CA TYR A 123 3.62 -1.12 -23.61
C TYR A 123 4.72 -2.18 -23.38
N PRO A 124 4.87 -2.73 -22.15
CA PRO A 124 4.04 -2.49 -20.99
C PRO A 124 4.40 -1.17 -20.30
N ALA A 125 3.40 -0.44 -19.81
CA ALA A 125 3.56 0.89 -19.23
C ALA A 125 2.97 0.97 -17.83
N VAL A 126 3.66 1.64 -16.91
CA VAL A 126 3.07 2.07 -15.64
C VAL A 126 2.27 3.34 -15.91
N VAL A 127 0.97 3.28 -15.68
CA VAL A 127 0.04 4.41 -15.96
C VAL A 127 -0.41 5.13 -14.71
N ARG A 128 -0.23 4.54 -13.53
CA ARG A 128 -0.48 5.17 -12.23
C ARG A 128 0.44 4.61 -11.16
N THR A 129 0.88 5.47 -10.26
CA THR A 129 1.70 5.14 -9.09
C THR A 129 1.11 5.82 -7.87
N GLU A 130 0.80 5.05 -6.83
CA GLU A 130 0.20 5.52 -5.58
C GLU A 130 0.89 4.88 -4.39
N GLY A 131 1.17 5.68 -3.36
CA GLY A 131 1.95 5.23 -2.21
C GLY A 131 3.45 4.99 -2.50
N ILE A 132 4.23 4.91 -1.43
CA ILE A 132 5.69 4.69 -1.50
C ILE A 132 5.92 3.17 -1.62
N ALA A 133 6.73 2.75 -2.61
CA ALA A 133 7.08 1.34 -2.74
C ALA A 133 7.84 0.85 -1.49
N PRO A 134 7.58 -0.38 -1.00
CA PRO A 134 8.33 -0.94 0.10
C PRO A 134 9.80 -1.11 -0.28
N SER A 135 10.70 -1.04 0.70
CA SER A 135 12.12 -1.27 0.44
C SER A 135 12.42 -2.76 0.32
N GLN A 136 12.83 -3.22 -0.86
CA GLN A 136 13.10 -4.64 -1.15
C GLN A 136 14.07 -5.30 -0.15
N TYR A 137 15.10 -4.56 0.29
CA TYR A 137 16.15 -5.03 1.21
C TYR A 137 16.13 -4.35 2.58
N GLY A 138 15.06 -3.61 2.88
CA GLY A 138 14.91 -2.79 4.08
C GLY A 138 15.62 -1.45 4.01
N THR A 139 15.33 -0.60 4.99
CA THR A 139 15.81 0.79 5.11
C THR A 139 17.28 0.88 5.54
N LYS A 140 18.20 0.21 4.83
CA LYS A 140 19.62 0.55 4.97
C LYS A 140 19.93 1.75 4.08
N GLY A 141 19.44 2.93 4.47
CA GLY A 141 20.05 4.20 4.04
C GLY A 141 19.15 5.34 3.56
N LEU A 142 17.86 5.15 3.26
CA LEU A 142 17.05 6.22 2.64
C LEU A 142 16.05 6.92 3.56
N VAL A 143 15.71 6.31 4.70
CA VAL A 143 14.76 6.92 5.66
C VAL A 143 15.45 7.96 6.55
N GLY A 144 16.79 7.89 6.73
CA GLY A 144 17.53 8.87 7.52
C GLY A 144 17.43 10.29 6.95
N ASP A 145 17.68 10.46 5.66
CA ASP A 145 17.78 11.80 5.06
C ASP A 145 16.41 12.48 4.91
N LYS A 146 15.38 11.75 4.46
CA LYS A 146 14.02 12.34 4.29
C LYS A 146 13.29 12.58 5.60
N LEU A 147 13.53 11.76 6.62
CA LEU A 147 12.93 11.95 7.94
C LEU A 147 13.59 13.15 8.66
N ALA A 148 14.91 13.31 8.52
CA ALA A 148 15.64 14.47 9.04
C ALA A 148 15.21 15.79 8.37
N GLU A 149 15.04 15.81 7.03
CA GLU A 149 14.51 16.99 6.33
C GLU A 149 13.07 17.34 6.73
N MET A 150 12.26 16.34 7.12
CA MET A 150 10.89 16.58 7.58
C MET A 150 10.85 17.07 9.03
N GLU A 151 11.71 16.55 9.91
CA GLU A 151 11.83 17.02 11.30
C GLU A 151 12.33 18.47 11.37
N GLU A 152 13.32 18.87 10.55
CA GLU A 152 13.82 20.26 10.53
C GLU A 152 12.78 21.28 10.06
N LYS A 153 11.80 20.86 9.25
CA LYS A 153 10.78 21.77 8.70
C LYS A 153 9.59 22.01 9.65
N TYR A 154 9.40 21.15 10.65
CA TYR A 154 8.26 21.19 11.58
C TYR A 154 8.66 21.51 13.03
N ASP A 155 9.85 22.05 13.26
CA ASP A 155 10.22 22.65 14.56
C ASP A 155 9.42 23.94 14.80
N LEU A 156 8.21 23.79 15.33
CA LEU A 156 7.28 24.85 15.72
C LEU A 156 7.65 25.51 17.07
N THR A 157 8.86 25.31 17.59
CA THR A 157 9.27 25.79 18.93
C THR A 157 10.02 27.13 18.94
N ALA A 158 9.89 27.94 17.88
CA ALA A 158 10.51 29.27 17.82
C ALA A 158 9.54 30.39 17.41
N GLY A 159 8.33 30.42 17.98
CA GLY A 159 7.35 31.44 17.61
C GLY A 159 6.16 31.68 18.54
N ALA A 160 6.24 31.32 19.82
CA ALA A 160 5.20 31.67 20.81
C ALA A 160 5.76 32.65 21.85
N GLU A 161 6.20 33.83 21.40
CA GLU A 161 6.22 35.02 22.25
C GLU A 161 4.78 35.55 22.38
N GLY A 162 4.34 35.78 23.62
CA GLY A 162 3.23 36.68 23.91
C GLY A 162 1.99 36.02 24.52
N PHE A 163 2.02 35.78 25.83
CA PHE A 163 0.85 36.06 26.64
C PHE A 163 1.29 36.94 27.82
N GLY A 164 0.88 38.21 27.74
CA GLY A 164 1.17 39.23 28.73
C GLY A 164 0.47 38.93 30.04
N GLU A 165 1.22 39.13 31.12
CA GLU A 165 0.74 39.17 32.49
C GLU A 165 -0.07 40.45 32.67
N GLU A 166 -1.40 40.32 32.78
CA GLU A 166 -2.27 41.41 33.20
C GLU A 166 -3.14 40.97 34.37
N GLY A 167 -3.10 41.77 35.45
CA GLY A 167 -4.29 42.04 36.24
C GLY A 167 -4.34 41.46 37.64
N GLU A 168 -3.62 42.11 38.54
CA GLU A 168 -3.82 42.16 39.99
C GLU A 168 -5.30 42.34 40.39
N SER A 169 -5.75 41.62 41.42
CA SER A 169 -6.90 41.99 42.24
C SER A 169 -6.68 41.46 43.66
N ASP A 170 -6.38 42.43 44.52
CA ASP A 170 -6.24 42.42 45.97
C ASP A 170 -7.58 42.10 46.69
N ASP A 171 -7.47 41.90 48.01
CA ASP A 171 -8.51 41.91 49.05
C ASP A 171 -9.15 40.54 49.41
N SER A 172 -9.30 40.09 50.67
CA SER A 172 -8.77 40.44 51.99
C SER A 172 -9.24 39.37 53.00
N GLU A 173 -8.38 39.10 53.99
CA GLU A 173 -8.63 38.68 55.39
C GLU A 173 -9.75 37.69 55.77
N ASP A 174 -9.28 36.50 56.14
CA ASP A 174 -9.54 35.74 57.38
C ASP A 174 -10.54 36.33 58.41
N SER A 175 -11.60 35.58 58.72
CA SER A 175 -12.23 35.58 60.06
C SER A 175 -12.95 34.26 60.31
N GLU A 176 -12.50 33.55 61.36
CA GLU A 176 -13.04 32.30 61.87
C GLU A 176 -14.26 32.50 62.81
N MET A 177 -15.07 31.44 62.90
CA MET A 177 -16.04 31.04 63.93
C MET A 177 -17.40 31.76 64.02
N GLU A 178 -18.48 31.00 63.83
CA GLU A 178 -19.29 30.41 64.92
C GLU A 178 -20.33 29.42 64.34
N GLU A 179 -20.28 28.15 64.76
CA GLU A 179 -21.44 27.24 64.71
C GLU A 179 -21.96 27.07 66.15
N GLU A 180 -23.09 27.70 66.48
CA GLU A 180 -23.97 27.25 67.57
C GLU A 180 -25.14 26.43 67.01
N THR A 181 -25.17 25.18 67.44
CA THR A 181 -26.31 24.30 67.75
C THR A 181 -27.70 24.68 67.23
N GLY A 182 -28.28 23.75 66.49
CA GLY A 182 -29.66 23.82 66.01
C GLY A 182 -30.74 23.52 67.06
N GLU A 183 -31.96 23.85 66.67
CA GLU A 183 -33.21 23.13 66.92
C GLU A 183 -34.24 23.78 65.98
N GLU A 184 -34.72 23.02 65.00
CA GLU A 184 -36.08 22.47 64.95
C GLU A 184 -37.18 23.47 64.54
N GLY A 185 -37.98 23.04 63.55
CA GLY A 185 -39.38 23.45 63.49
C GLY A 185 -39.90 23.86 62.12
N THR A 186 -40.36 22.86 61.35
CA THR A 186 -41.65 22.80 60.63
C THR A 186 -41.92 23.83 59.51
N GLU A 187 -42.17 23.36 58.27
CA GLU A 187 -43.51 23.28 57.60
C GLU A 187 -44.15 24.68 57.42
N GLU A 188 -44.70 25.11 56.29
CA GLU A 188 -45.25 24.46 55.11
C GLU A 188 -45.65 25.59 54.13
N ILE A 189 -45.87 25.22 52.86
CA ILE A 189 -46.54 25.95 51.76
C ILE A 189 -45.67 26.89 50.90
#